data_AF-A0A0B1SJ87-F1
#
_entry.id   AF-A0A0B1SJ87-F1
#
_cell.length_a   1.000
_cell.length_b   1.000
_cell.length_c   1.000
_cell.angle_alpha   90.00
_cell.angle_beta   90.00
_cell.angle_gamma   90.00
#
_symmetry.space_group_name_H-M   'P 1'
#
loop_
_entity.id
_entity.type
_entity.pdbx_description
1 polymer ?
#
loop_
_entity_poly.entity_id
_entity_poly.type
_entity_poly.pdbx_seq_one_letter_code
_entity_poly.pdbx_strand_id
1 'polypeptide(L)'
;MPVPAAYNDMSADAELRDHIGWVWYQTSVTVQYRDMGQKFVLRFGSVNYYAIVYFNGEKVGCHEGGHLPFEVDVTDKVSFGEENNITVAVNNTLSNKTIPPGEFRYVNPEPVTIQERNVRDLVPF
;
A
#
# COMPACT_ATOMS: atom_id res chain seq x y z
N MET A 1 -0.67 -7.17 -8.55
CA MET A 1 0.12 -7.77 -7.45
C MET A 1 -0.72 -8.82 -6.76
N PRO A 2 -0.23 -10.04 -6.50
CA PRO A 2 -1.00 -11.06 -5.79
C PRO A 2 -1.24 -10.67 -4.33
N VAL A 3 -2.34 -11.17 -3.77
CA VAL A 3 -2.69 -11.07 -2.33
C VAL A 3 -3.12 -12.48 -1.89
N PRO A 4 -2.54 -13.07 -0.82
CA PRO A 4 -1.60 -12.47 0.12
C PRO A 4 -0.12 -12.54 -0.34
N ALA A 5 0.58 -11.40 -0.36
CA ALA A 5 2.03 -11.31 -0.57
C ALA A 5 2.57 -9.94 -0.14
N ALA A 6 3.85 -9.88 0.25
CA ALA A 6 4.59 -8.61 0.29
C ALA A 6 4.96 -8.21 -1.15
N TYR A 7 4.84 -6.93 -1.50
CA TYR A 7 5.10 -6.49 -2.88
C TYR A 7 6.59 -6.43 -3.22
N ASN A 8 7.46 -6.29 -2.22
CA ASN A 8 8.88 -5.96 -2.38
C ASN A 8 9.63 -6.96 -3.29
N ASP A 9 9.31 -8.25 -3.20
CA ASP A 9 9.99 -9.32 -3.93
C ASP A 9 9.16 -9.90 -5.08
N MET A 10 8.11 -9.21 -5.50
CA MET A 10 7.24 -9.69 -6.60
C MET A 10 7.79 -9.40 -7.99
N SER A 11 8.86 -8.61 -8.07
CA SER A 11 9.65 -8.40 -9.27
C SER A 11 11.13 -8.35 -8.92
N ALA A 12 12.00 -8.42 -9.91
CA ALA A 12 13.44 -8.23 -9.73
C ALA A 12 13.86 -6.75 -9.68
N ASP A 13 12.89 -5.83 -9.63
CA ASP A 13 13.14 -4.38 -9.62
C ASP A 13 13.56 -3.89 -8.23
N ALA A 14 14.78 -3.36 -8.14
CA ALA A 14 15.32 -2.80 -6.91
C ALA A 14 14.55 -1.57 -6.44
N GLU A 15 14.00 -0.75 -7.35
CA GLU A 15 13.21 0.42 -6.97
C GLU A 15 11.91 0.01 -6.27
N LEU A 16 11.27 -1.06 -6.73
CA LEU A 16 10.08 -1.62 -6.09
C LEU A 16 10.43 -2.25 -4.73
N ARG A 17 11.53 -2.99 -4.66
CA ARG A 17 11.98 -3.64 -3.42
C ARG A 17 12.29 -2.61 -2.34
N ASP A 18 13.01 -1.56 -2.71
CA ASP A 18 13.53 -0.53 -1.80
C ASP A 18 12.56 0.67 -1.65
N HIS A 19 11.37 0.60 -2.25
CA HIS A 19 10.35 1.65 -2.19
C HIS A 19 9.96 1.99 -0.74
N ILE A 20 10.01 3.27 -0.40
CA ILE A 20 9.46 3.83 0.84
C ILE A 20 8.35 4.83 0.49
N GLY A 21 7.19 4.63 1.10
CA GLY A 21 6.05 5.53 0.97
C GLY A 21 4.75 4.78 0.70
N TRP A 22 3.92 5.37 -0.14
CA TRP A 22 2.57 4.89 -0.41
C TRP A 22 2.52 3.98 -1.64
N VAL A 23 1.79 2.88 -1.53
CA VAL A 23 1.37 2.04 -2.65
C VAL A 23 -0.15 1.87 -2.62
N TRP A 24 -0.73 1.54 -3.77
CA TRP A 24 -2.17 1.36 -3.92
C TRP A 24 -2.48 -0.04 -4.45
N TYR A 25 -3.33 -0.76 -3.73
CA TYR A 25 -3.97 -1.98 -4.20
C TYR A 25 -5.40 -1.64 -4.58
N GLN A 26 -5.85 -2.10 -5.75
CA GLN A 26 -7.22 -1.92 -6.17
C GLN A 26 -7.77 -3.22 -6.75
N THR A 27 -9.01 -3.51 -6.37
CA THR A 27 -9.80 -4.61 -6.93
C THR A 27 -11.26 -4.20 -6.91
N SER A 28 -12.13 -5.06 -7.42
CA SER A 28 -13.55 -4.80 -7.47
C SER A 28 -14.38 -6.06 -7.29
N VAL A 29 -15.62 -5.87 -6.84
CA VAL A 29 -16.58 -6.94 -6.61
C VAL A 29 -17.98 -6.50 -7.00
N THR A 30 -18.75 -7.39 -7.60
CA THR A 30 -20.18 -7.16 -7.85
C THR A 30 -21.00 -7.80 -6.75
N VAL A 31 -21.80 -7.00 -6.05
CA VAL A 31 -22.78 -7.48 -5.07
C VAL A 31 -24.14 -7.59 -5.76
N GLN A 32 -24.78 -8.74 -5.67
CA GLN A 32 -26.03 -9.00 -6.39
C GLN A 32 -27.23 -8.47 -5.60
N TYR A 33 -28.30 -8.05 -6.30
CA TYR A 33 -29.54 -7.57 -5.66
C TYR A 33 -30.17 -8.59 -4.69
N ARG A 34 -29.93 -9.90 -4.89
CA ARG A 34 -30.41 -10.95 -3.98
C ARG A 34 -29.82 -10.85 -2.57
N ASP A 35 -28.68 -10.18 -2.41
CA ASP A 35 -27.96 -10.02 -1.15
C ASP A 35 -28.37 -8.72 -0.42
N MET A 36 -29.35 -7.98 -0.96
CA MET A 36 -29.87 -6.75 -0.36
C MET A 36 -30.43 -7.02 1.05
N GLY A 37 -30.12 -6.12 2.00
CA GLY A 37 -30.49 -6.26 3.41
C GLY A 37 -29.51 -7.10 4.25
N GLN A 38 -28.47 -7.68 3.64
CA GLN A 38 -27.36 -8.26 4.39
C GLN A 38 -26.37 -7.18 4.87
N LYS A 39 -25.52 -7.56 5.83
CA LYS A 39 -24.41 -6.74 6.32
C LYS A 39 -23.16 -7.03 5.49
N PHE A 40 -22.51 -5.99 4.97
CA PHE A 40 -21.29 -6.09 4.18
C PHE A 40 -20.11 -5.48 4.92
N VAL A 41 -19.08 -6.30 5.15
CA VAL A 41 -17.89 -5.91 5.90
C VAL A 41 -16.65 -6.30 5.10
N LEU A 42 -15.75 -5.33 4.90
CA LEU A 42 -14.41 -5.61 4.38
C LEU A 42 -13.53 -6.03 5.55
N ARG A 43 -13.01 -7.26 5.51
CA ARG A 43 -12.10 -7.79 6.54
C ARG A 43 -10.71 -7.98 5.97
N PHE A 44 -9.72 -7.39 6.63
CA PHE A 44 -8.32 -7.53 6.32
C PHE A 44 -7.66 -8.38 7.40
N GLY A 45 -7.00 -9.47 7.00
CA GLY A 45 -6.26 -10.32 7.94
C GLY A 45 -5.03 -9.61 8.51
N SER A 46 -4.35 -8.85 7.66
CA SER A 46 -3.28 -7.93 8.02
C SER A 46 -2.94 -7.03 6.83
N VAL A 47 -2.48 -5.80 7.09
CA VAL A 47 -1.88 -4.90 6.10
C VAL A 47 -0.67 -4.21 6.72
N ASN A 48 0.53 -4.39 6.14
CA ASN A 48 1.77 -3.85 6.69
C ASN A 48 2.20 -2.55 5.96
N TYR A 49 2.27 -1.36 6.57
CA TYR A 49 2.05 -1.05 7.99
C TYR A 49 0.81 -0.19 8.27
N TYR A 50 0.63 0.92 7.54
CA TYR A 50 -0.51 1.82 7.71
C TYR A 50 -1.44 1.74 6.50
N ALA A 51 -2.71 1.43 6.74
CA ALA A 51 -3.71 1.24 5.70
C ALA A 51 -4.76 2.35 5.72
N ILE A 52 -5.15 2.84 4.55
CA ILE A 52 -6.38 3.60 4.33
C ILE A 52 -7.24 2.84 3.33
N VAL A 53 -8.48 2.56 3.71
CA VAL A 53 -9.42 1.81 2.87
C VAL A 53 -10.43 2.76 2.26
N TYR A 54 -10.61 2.64 0.96
CA TYR A 54 -11.60 3.34 0.16
C TYR A 54 -12.56 2.34 -0.46
N PHE A 55 -13.84 2.69 -0.46
CA PHE A 55 -14.90 1.93 -1.12
C PHE A 55 -15.67 2.87 -2.04
N ASN A 56 -15.74 2.55 -3.32
CA ASN A 56 -16.33 3.42 -4.36
C ASN A 56 -15.79 4.85 -4.34
N GLY A 57 -14.49 5.00 -4.03
CA GLY A 57 -13.79 6.29 -3.96
C GLY A 57 -13.97 7.04 -2.63
N GLU A 58 -14.82 6.58 -1.72
CA GLU A 58 -15.00 7.18 -0.39
C GLU A 58 -14.09 6.52 0.64
N LYS A 59 -13.40 7.30 1.49
CA LYS A 59 -12.62 6.75 2.61
C LYS A 59 -13.57 6.14 3.64
N VAL A 60 -13.47 4.83 3.86
CA VAL A 60 -14.33 4.09 4.80
C VAL A 60 -13.61 3.71 6.10
N GLY A 61 -12.27 3.67 6.10
CA GLY A 61 -11.54 3.30 7.31
C GLY A 61 -10.02 3.47 7.18
N CYS A 62 -9.34 3.27 8.31
CA CYS A 62 -7.89 3.20 8.38
C CYS A 62 -7.44 2.28 9.51
N HIS A 63 -6.25 1.72 9.38
CA HIS A 63 -5.64 0.87 10.41
C HIS A 63 -4.14 1.12 10.48
N GLU A 64 -3.61 1.16 11.69
CA GLU A 64 -2.17 1.19 11.95
C GLU A 64 -1.78 -0.11 12.65
N GLY A 65 -0.80 -0.82 12.10
CA GLY A 65 -0.32 -2.08 12.64
C GLY A 65 -0.25 -3.16 11.56
N GLY A 66 0.90 -3.85 11.47
CA GLY A 66 1.19 -4.75 10.35
C GLY A 66 0.86 -6.22 10.54
N HIS A 67 0.19 -6.61 11.63
CA HIS A 67 0.03 -8.03 12.01
C HIS A 67 -1.30 -8.38 12.66
N LEU A 68 -2.21 -7.42 12.84
CA LEU A 68 -3.52 -7.67 13.44
C LEU A 68 -4.62 -7.45 12.40
N PRO A 69 -5.71 -8.22 12.50
CA PRO A 69 -6.85 -8.04 11.61
C PRO A 69 -7.61 -6.76 11.96
N PHE A 70 -8.26 -6.18 10.95
CA PHE A 70 -9.21 -5.10 11.12
C PHE A 70 -10.34 -5.23 10.10
N GLU A 71 -11.46 -4.57 10.37
CA GLU A 71 -12.65 -4.63 9.55
C GLU A 71 -13.34 -3.28 9.42
N VAL A 72 -14.02 -3.08 8.30
CA VAL A 72 -14.74 -1.84 7.98
C VAL A 72 -16.11 -2.20 7.43
N ASP A 73 -17.16 -1.64 8.03
CA ASP A 73 -18.54 -1.77 7.55
C ASP A 73 -18.76 -0.88 6.32
N VAL A 74 -19.23 -1.47 5.23
CA VAL A 74 -19.52 -0.79 3.97
C VAL A 74 -20.97 -0.98 3.52
N THR A 75 -21.83 -1.51 4.39
CA THR A 75 -23.22 -1.90 4.08
C THR A 75 -23.99 -0.78 3.37
N ASP A 76 -23.90 0.44 3.90
CA ASP A 76 -24.65 1.60 3.37
C ASP A 76 -24.06 2.20 2.08
N LYS A 77 -22.94 1.65 1.59
CA LYS A 77 -22.18 2.19 0.43
C LYS A 77 -22.17 1.24 -0.76
N VAL A 78 -22.78 0.06 -0.63
CA VAL A 78 -22.83 -0.95 -1.68
C VAL A 78 -23.75 -0.51 -2.82
N SER A 79 -23.21 -0.48 -4.03
CA SER A 79 -23.96 -0.38 -5.27
C SER A 79 -24.36 -1.79 -5.72
N PHE A 80 -25.63 -2.16 -5.56
CA PHE A 80 -26.15 -3.47 -5.95
C PHE A 80 -26.31 -3.59 -7.46
N GLY A 81 -25.91 -4.74 -8.02
CA GLY A 81 -25.92 -5.00 -9.46
C GLY A 81 -24.82 -4.30 -10.24
N GLU A 82 -23.95 -3.54 -9.57
CA GLU A 82 -22.84 -2.80 -10.15
C GLU A 82 -21.50 -3.25 -9.55
N GLU A 83 -20.42 -2.85 -10.22
CA GLU A 83 -19.06 -3.08 -9.74
C GLU A 83 -18.72 -2.12 -8.61
N ASN A 84 -18.36 -2.67 -7.45
CA ASN A 84 -17.91 -1.90 -6.29
C ASN A 84 -16.39 -1.91 -6.23
N ASN A 85 -15.77 -0.74 -6.28
CA ASN A 85 -14.32 -0.59 -6.24
C ASN A 85 -13.80 -0.56 -4.81
N ILE A 86 -12.78 -1.37 -4.53
CA ILE A 86 -12.07 -1.41 -3.25
C ILE A 86 -10.64 -0.97 -3.52
N THR A 87 -10.24 0.15 -2.93
CA THR A 87 -8.87 0.67 -3.02
C THR A 87 -8.26 0.74 -1.63
N VAL A 88 -7.06 0.20 -1.47
CA VAL A 88 -6.31 0.25 -0.22
C VAL A 88 -4.99 0.96 -0.47
N ALA A 89 -4.82 2.12 0.16
CA ALA A 89 -3.54 2.81 0.21
C ALA A 89 -2.75 2.25 1.39
N VAL A 90 -1.52 1.80 1.14
CA VAL A 90 -0.64 1.19 2.15
C VAL A 90 0.63 2.01 2.24
N ASN A 91 1.03 2.38 3.46
CA ASN A 91 2.29 3.05 3.74
C ASN A 91 3.19 2.16 4.60
N ASN A 92 4.45 2.02 4.19
CA ASN A 92 5.47 1.24 4.89
C ASN A 92 6.47 2.09 5.70
N THR A 93 6.22 3.40 5.80
CA THR A 93 7.05 4.33 6.57
C THR A 93 6.92 4.05 8.05
N LEU A 94 8.06 3.86 8.72
CA LEU A 94 8.15 3.69 10.17
C LEU A 94 8.53 5.01 10.85
N SER A 95 8.13 5.15 12.12
CA SER A 95 8.51 6.26 12.99
C SER A 95 8.90 5.74 14.37
N ASN A 96 9.43 6.60 15.25
CA ASN A 96 9.67 6.22 16.65
C ASN A 96 8.40 5.86 17.43
N LYS A 97 7.21 6.10 16.87
CA LYS A 97 5.91 5.75 17.46
C LYS A 97 5.29 4.49 16.86
N THR A 98 5.80 4.01 15.71
CA THR A 98 5.30 2.78 15.10
C THR A 98 5.79 1.56 15.86
N ILE A 99 5.11 0.43 15.69
CA ILE A 99 5.55 -0.86 16.22
C ILE A 99 5.69 -1.84 15.03
N PRO A 100 6.92 -2.14 14.57
CA PRO A 100 8.22 -1.77 15.16
C PRO A 100 8.60 -0.29 14.93
N PRO A 101 9.47 0.29 15.78
CA PRO A 101 9.96 1.64 15.58
C PRO A 101 11.00 1.68 14.44
N GLY A 102 11.08 2.81 13.76
CA GLY A 102 12.08 3.04 12.71
C GLY A 102 12.20 4.51 12.33
N GLU A 103 13.22 4.83 11.55
CA GLU A 103 13.43 6.14 10.94
C GLU A 103 13.91 5.91 9.51
N PHE A 104 13.47 6.73 8.58
CA PHE A 104 13.99 6.76 7.21
C PHE A 104 14.53 8.16 6.94
N ARG A 105 15.57 8.24 6.11
CA ARG A 105 16.15 9.50 5.65
C ARG A 105 16.32 9.43 4.15
N TYR A 106 15.84 10.46 3.45
CA TYR A 106 16.24 10.69 2.07
C TYR A 106 17.71 11.10 2.08
N VAL A 107 18.58 10.21 1.62
CA VAL A 107 19.98 10.55 1.38
C VAL A 107 20.02 11.21 0.02
N ASN A 108 20.17 12.53 -0.01
CA ASN A 108 20.61 13.19 -1.24
C ASN A 108 22.05 12.73 -1.48
N PRO A 109 22.35 12.04 -2.60
CA PRO A 109 23.73 11.75 -2.91
C PRO A 109 24.43 13.07 -3.20
N GLU A 110 25.20 13.57 -2.23
CA GLU A 110 26.25 14.54 -2.50
C GLU A 110 27.12 13.99 -3.64
N PRO A 111 27.45 14.77 -4.67
CA PRO A 111 28.33 14.30 -5.73
C PRO A 111 29.69 13.93 -5.12
N VAL A 112 29.96 12.63 -5.00
CA VAL A 112 31.24 12.12 -4.51
C VAL A 112 32.30 12.44 -5.55
N THR A 113 33.13 13.45 -5.28
CA THR A 113 34.31 13.73 -6.10
C THR A 113 35.45 12.82 -5.62
N ILE A 114 35.73 11.74 -6.35
CA ILE A 114 36.93 10.93 -6.12
C ILE A 114 38.04 11.48 -7.01
N GLN A 115 39.04 12.12 -6.38
CA GLN A 115 40.33 12.53 -6.98
C GLN A 115 40.27 13.08 -8.42
N GLU A 116 39.60 14.22 -8.60
CA GLU A 116 39.67 15.03 -9.84
C GLU A 116 39.32 14.30 -11.15
N ARG A 117 38.53 13.21 -11.11
CA ARG A 117 37.93 12.65 -12.32
C ARG A 117 36.44 12.46 -12.16
N ASN A 118 35.69 13.08 -13.08
CA ASN A 118 34.25 12.93 -13.16
C ASN A 118 33.93 11.48 -13.58
N VAL A 119 33.14 10.76 -12.79
CA VAL A 119 32.80 9.35 -13.05
C VAL A 119 31.95 9.19 -14.34
N ARG A 120 31.39 10.28 -14.87
CA ARG A 120 30.74 10.33 -16.18
C ARG A 120 31.69 10.08 -17.35
N ASP A 121 33.00 10.23 -17.16
CA ASP A 121 34.01 10.03 -18.22
C ASP A 121 34.53 8.57 -18.29
N LEU A 122 33.99 7.66 -17.46
CA LEU A 122 34.48 6.28 -17.35
C LEU A 122 33.54 5.22 -17.94
N VAL A 123 32.46 5.61 -18.61
CA VAL A 123 31.56 4.67 -19.30
C VAL A 123 31.43 5.07 -20.77
N PRO A 124 32.03 4.34 -21.70
CA PRO A 124 31.83 4.59 -23.12
C PRO A 124 30.45 4.06 -23.53
N PHE A 125 29.60 4.95 -24.04
CA PHE A 125 28.63 4.56 -25.07
C PHE A 125 29.35 4.61 -26.42
#